data_AF-A0A0T5Z4B8-F1
#
_entry.id   AF-A0A0T5Z4B8-F1
#
_cell.length_a   1.000
_cell.length_b   1.000
_cell.length_c   1.000
_cell.angle_alpha   90.00
_cell.angle_beta   90.00
_cell.angle_gamma   90.00
#
_symmetry.space_group_name_H-M   'P 1'
#
loop_
_entity.id
_entity.type
_entity.pdbx_description
1 polymer ?
#
loop_
_entity_poly.entity_id
_entity_poly.type
_entity_poly.pdbx_seq_one_letter_code
_entity_poly.pdbx_strand_id
1 'polypeptide(L)'
;AWRWQALSGGAAGYLLFTPGDLYHQALLAFVIAGMTAGGITVLASFSEAALLFISIVLIPFVFRLFQAGTEDSMQMGALVALFLLLLMISARRIHRTVVEGLNLHYQRQQAEETIIRQAFYDELTELPNRRMLQDRLYQDVARAIRHGVNGAVLFLDLDNFKHINDSLGHSVGDEL
;
A
#
# COMPACT_ATOMS: atom_id res chain seq x y z
N ALA A 1 -9.79 3.36 -18.46
CA ALA A 1 -10.92 4.29 -18.26
C ALA A 1 -10.45 5.72 -17.95
N TRP A 2 -9.59 5.93 -16.94
CA TRP A 2 -9.18 7.25 -16.43
C TRP A 2 -8.53 8.22 -17.44
N ARG A 3 -7.75 7.74 -18.42
CA ARG A 3 -7.11 8.59 -19.45
C ARG A 3 -8.14 9.36 -20.28
N TRP A 4 -9.29 8.76 -20.59
CA TRP A 4 -10.36 9.42 -21.36
C TRP A 4 -11.14 10.43 -20.51
N GLN A 5 -11.33 10.14 -19.21
CA GLN A 5 -12.01 11.05 -18.27
C GLN A 5 -11.17 12.32 -17.97
N ALA A 6 -9.85 12.19 -17.91
CA ALA A 6 -8.94 13.33 -17.75
C ALA A 6 -9.01 14.30 -18.94
N LEU A 7 -8.96 13.73 -20.15
CA LEU A 7 -9.07 14.49 -21.40
C LEU A 7 -10.46 15.13 -21.53
N SER A 8 -11.54 14.42 -21.17
CA SER A 8 -12.88 14.99 -21.20
C SER A 8 -13.08 16.10 -20.17
N GLY A 9 -12.47 15.99 -18.98
CA GLY A 9 -12.58 17.02 -17.93
C GLY A 9 -11.86 18.32 -18.29
N GLY A 10 -10.60 18.23 -18.75
CA GLY A 10 -9.84 19.41 -19.22
C GLY A 10 -10.46 20.05 -20.46
N ALA A 11 -10.91 19.23 -21.42
CA ALA A 11 -11.60 19.73 -22.61
C ALA A 11 -12.97 20.35 -22.26
N ALA A 12 -13.72 19.79 -21.31
CA ALA A 12 -15.00 20.36 -20.89
C ALA A 12 -14.82 21.75 -20.24
N GLY A 13 -13.85 21.93 -19.34
CA GLY A 13 -13.49 23.25 -18.81
C GLY A 13 -13.06 24.24 -19.88
N TYR A 14 -12.32 23.76 -20.90
CA TYR A 14 -11.90 24.56 -22.05
C TYR A 14 -12.95 24.65 -23.18
N LEU A 15 -14.11 24.02 -23.12
CA LEU A 15 -15.16 24.17 -24.15
C LEU A 15 -16.40 24.87 -23.60
N LEU A 16 -16.72 24.63 -22.33
CA LEU A 16 -17.94 25.13 -21.69
C LEU A 16 -17.79 26.50 -21.02
N PHE A 17 -16.58 27.08 -20.98
CA PHE A 17 -16.38 28.40 -20.39
C PHE A 17 -17.04 29.48 -21.25
N THR A 18 -17.91 30.24 -20.62
CA THR A 18 -18.56 31.42 -21.19
C THR A 18 -17.93 32.68 -20.59
N PRO A 19 -17.22 33.51 -21.39
CA PRO A 19 -16.68 34.77 -20.89
C PRO A 19 -17.80 35.73 -20.45
N GLY A 20 -17.59 36.45 -19.35
CA GLY A 20 -18.51 37.49 -18.85
C GLY A 20 -19.68 37.00 -17.99
N ASP A 21 -19.87 35.69 -17.79
CA ASP A 21 -20.86 35.15 -16.87
C ASP A 21 -20.20 34.57 -15.61
N LEU A 22 -20.25 35.33 -14.52
CA LEU A 22 -19.63 34.97 -13.24
C LEU A 22 -20.17 33.65 -12.67
N TYR A 23 -21.48 33.42 -12.77
CA TYR A 23 -22.13 32.26 -12.18
C TYR A 23 -21.71 30.97 -12.90
N HIS A 24 -21.67 31.00 -14.22
CA HIS A 24 -21.25 29.85 -15.02
C HIS A 24 -19.77 29.52 -14.80
N GLN A 25 -18.91 30.54 -14.68
CA GLN A 25 -17.48 30.34 -14.41
C GLN A 25 -17.23 29.75 -13.02
N ALA A 26 -17.91 30.27 -12.00
CA ALA A 26 -17.81 29.74 -10.63
C ALA A 26 -18.26 28.28 -10.56
N LEU A 27 -19.39 27.95 -11.21
CA LEU A 27 -19.93 26.58 -11.23
C LEU A 27 -18.95 25.61 -11.90
N LEU A 28 -18.41 25.98 -13.06
CA LEU A 28 -17.42 25.15 -13.76
C LEU A 28 -16.16 24.95 -12.92
N ALA A 29 -15.64 26.01 -12.30
CA ALA A 29 -14.47 25.92 -11.43
C ALA A 29 -14.71 24.94 -10.28
N PHE A 30 -15.87 25.04 -9.62
CA PHE A 30 -16.23 24.16 -8.51
C PHE A 30 -16.36 22.69 -8.94
N VAL A 31 -17.06 22.42 -10.05
CA VAL A 31 -17.26 21.06 -10.56
C VAL A 31 -15.93 20.41 -10.95
N ILE A 32 -15.09 21.13 -11.70
CA ILE A 32 -13.79 20.62 -12.14
C ILE A 32 -12.86 20.40 -10.94
N ALA A 33 -12.82 21.34 -9.99
CA ALA A 33 -12.05 21.22 -8.76
C ALA A 33 -12.49 20.01 -7.93
N GLY A 34 -13.80 19.83 -7.74
CA GLY A 34 -14.37 18.70 -6.98
C GLY A 34 -14.10 17.34 -7.63
N MET A 35 -14.30 17.24 -8.95
CA MET A 35 -13.98 16.01 -9.70
C MET A 35 -12.48 15.70 -9.65
N THR A 36 -11.63 16.72 -9.75
CA THR A 36 -10.18 16.54 -9.69
C THR A 36 -9.76 16.04 -8.30
N ALA A 37 -10.27 16.66 -7.23
CA ALA A 37 -10.02 16.25 -5.86
C ALA A 37 -10.43 14.78 -5.59
N GLY A 38 -11.61 14.37 -6.08
CA GLY A 38 -12.07 12.98 -5.98
C GLY A 38 -11.23 11.99 -6.79
N GLY A 39 -10.72 12.38 -7.97
CA GLY A 39 -9.85 11.53 -8.78
C GLY A 39 -8.48 11.27 -8.15
N ILE A 40 -7.94 12.26 -7.42
CA ILE A 40 -6.62 12.15 -6.78
C ILE A 40 -6.56 11.04 -5.73
N THR A 41 -7.62 10.86 -4.93
CA THR A 41 -7.64 9.83 -3.88
C THR A 41 -7.57 8.42 -4.48
N VAL A 42 -8.16 8.20 -5.65
CA VAL A 42 -8.08 6.94 -6.38
C VAL A 42 -6.70 6.72 -7.01
N LEU A 43 -6.05 7.80 -7.46
CA LEU A 43 -4.71 7.76 -8.07
C LEU A 43 -3.58 7.86 -7.04
N ALA A 44 -3.88 7.86 -5.74
CA ALA A 44 -2.91 8.08 -4.66
C ALA A 44 -1.73 7.10 -4.67
N SER A 45 -1.92 5.85 -5.11
CA SER A 45 -0.86 4.85 -5.23
C SER A 45 0.16 5.19 -6.33
N PHE A 46 -0.17 6.06 -7.27
CA PHE A 46 0.66 6.45 -8.42
C PHE A 46 0.78 7.97 -8.52
N SER A 47 1.79 8.53 -7.82
CA SER A 47 2.03 9.98 -7.75
C SER A 47 2.14 10.64 -9.13
N GLU A 48 2.86 10.03 -10.07
CA GLU A 48 3.01 10.58 -11.43
C GLU A 48 1.68 10.64 -12.19
N ALA A 49 0.85 9.60 -12.06
CA ALA A 49 -0.46 9.57 -12.69
C ALA A 49 -1.40 10.63 -12.10
N ALA A 50 -1.37 10.82 -10.78
CA ALA A 50 -2.14 11.86 -10.11
C ALA A 50 -1.71 13.27 -10.55
N LEU A 51 -0.39 13.53 -10.61
CA LEU A 51 0.13 14.83 -11.04
C LEU A 51 -0.19 15.14 -12.50
N LEU A 52 -0.08 14.15 -13.39
CA LEU A 52 -0.47 14.30 -14.80
C LEU A 52 -1.96 14.57 -14.94
N PHE A 53 -2.80 13.84 -14.20
CA PHE A 53 -4.25 14.03 -14.20
C PHE A 53 -4.63 15.46 -13.77
N ILE A 54 -4.12 15.91 -12.63
CA ILE A 54 -4.35 17.27 -12.11
C ILE A 54 -3.89 18.32 -13.13
N SER A 55 -2.69 18.15 -13.68
CA SER A 55 -2.08 19.11 -14.60
C SER A 55 -2.87 19.24 -15.90
N ILE A 56 -3.28 18.11 -16.50
CA ILE A 56 -4.05 18.09 -17.75
C ILE A 56 -5.42 18.74 -17.58
N VAL A 57 -6.05 18.60 -16.41
CA VAL A 57 -7.40 19.11 -16.15
C VAL A 57 -7.39 20.58 -15.75
N LEU A 58 -6.56 20.95 -14.76
CA LEU A 58 -6.64 22.27 -14.12
C LEU A 58 -5.75 23.33 -14.77
N ILE A 59 -4.58 22.99 -15.33
CA ILE A 59 -3.70 24.01 -15.94
C ILE A 59 -4.37 24.71 -17.13
N PRO A 60 -5.01 24.02 -18.10
CA PRO A 60 -5.68 24.69 -19.21
C PRO A 60 -6.84 25.58 -18.75
N PHE A 61 -7.54 25.16 -17.70
CA PHE A 61 -8.67 25.92 -17.15
C PHE A 61 -8.20 27.19 -16.42
N VAL A 62 -7.17 27.09 -15.59
CA VAL A 62 -6.51 28.25 -14.94
C VAL A 62 -6.01 29.24 -16.00
N PHE A 63 -5.34 28.73 -17.04
CA PHE A 63 -4.86 29.57 -18.13
C PHE A 63 -6.00 30.30 -18.84
N ARG A 64 -7.13 29.62 -19.10
CA ARG A 64 -8.31 30.22 -19.71
C ARG A 64 -8.95 31.31 -18.84
N LEU A 65 -9.00 31.11 -17.52
CA LEU A 65 -9.47 32.13 -16.57
C LEU A 65 -8.63 33.40 -16.61
N PHE A 66 -7.31 33.27 -16.68
CA PHE A 66 -6.42 34.43 -16.82
C PHE A 66 -6.55 35.12 -18.19
N GLN A 67 -6.79 34.36 -19.26
CA GLN A 67 -7.02 34.94 -20.59
C GLN A 67 -8.33 35.73 -20.71
N ALA A 68 -9.33 35.44 -19.88
CA ALA A 68 -10.62 36.14 -19.94
C ALA A 68 -10.51 37.63 -19.60
N GLY A 69 -9.48 38.04 -18.85
CA GLY A 69 -9.10 39.44 -18.63
C GLY A 69 -10.07 40.28 -17.79
N THR A 70 -11.15 39.69 -17.25
CA THR A 70 -12.04 40.35 -16.29
C THR A 70 -11.49 40.20 -14.87
N GLU A 71 -11.78 41.18 -14.00
CA GLU A 71 -11.33 41.14 -12.60
C GLU A 71 -11.79 39.86 -11.89
N ASP A 72 -13.05 39.47 -12.09
CA ASP A 72 -13.62 38.26 -11.50
C ASP A 72 -12.92 36.97 -11.96
N SER A 73 -12.68 36.82 -13.27
CA SER A 73 -12.00 35.64 -13.81
C SER A 73 -10.55 35.56 -13.34
N MET A 74 -9.87 36.70 -13.16
CA MET A 74 -8.52 36.75 -12.61
C MET A 74 -8.47 36.29 -11.14
N GLN A 75 -9.42 36.75 -10.30
CA GLN A 75 -9.52 36.31 -8.91
C GLN A 75 -9.82 34.81 -8.81
N MET A 76 -10.73 34.31 -9.64
CA MET A 76 -11.01 32.87 -9.74
C MET A 76 -9.78 32.08 -10.22
N GLY A 77 -9.07 32.58 -11.22
CA GLY A 77 -7.83 31.99 -11.72
C GLY A 77 -6.78 31.85 -10.62
N ALA A 78 -6.61 32.88 -9.79
CA ALA A 78 -5.71 32.84 -8.64
C ALA A 78 -6.14 31.80 -7.59
N LEU A 79 -7.44 31.74 -7.27
CA LEU A 79 -7.98 30.76 -6.32
C LEU A 79 -7.81 29.32 -6.82
N VAL A 80 -8.12 29.06 -8.10
CA VAL A 80 -7.95 27.74 -8.72
C VAL A 80 -6.48 27.36 -8.85
N ALA A 81 -5.58 28.32 -9.11
CA ALA A 81 -4.13 28.08 -9.13
C ALA A 81 -3.59 27.74 -7.74
N LEU A 82 -4.07 28.42 -6.69
CA LEU A 82 -3.75 28.08 -5.30
C LEU A 82 -4.27 26.68 -4.96
N PHE A 83 -5.51 26.37 -5.35
CA PHE A 83 -6.10 25.06 -5.15
C PHE A 83 -5.35 23.95 -5.90
N LEU A 84 -4.93 24.19 -7.15
CA LEU A 84 -4.06 23.30 -7.93
C LEU A 84 -2.78 22.98 -7.14
N LEU A 85 -2.10 24.00 -6.60
CA LEU A 85 -0.87 23.81 -5.83
C LEU A 85 -1.13 22.99 -4.56
N LEU A 86 -2.21 23.26 -3.84
CA LEU A 86 -2.63 22.47 -2.67
C LEU A 86 -2.94 21.02 -3.05
N LEU A 87 -3.59 20.78 -4.20
CA LEU A 87 -3.85 19.44 -4.71
C LEU A 87 -2.56 18.70 -5.08
N MET A 88 -1.59 19.37 -5.69
CA MET A 88 -0.29 18.76 -6.00
C MET A 88 0.49 18.37 -4.73
N ILE A 89 0.48 19.23 -3.71
CA ILE A 89 1.08 18.93 -2.39
C ILE A 89 0.33 17.76 -1.74
N SER A 90 -1.00 17.79 -1.75
CA SER A 90 -1.84 16.75 -1.16
C SER A 90 -1.63 15.41 -1.86
N ALA A 91 -1.57 15.39 -3.20
CA ALA A 91 -1.30 14.17 -3.98
C ALA A 91 0.03 13.53 -3.58
N ARG A 92 1.10 14.34 -3.46
CA ARG A 92 2.42 13.85 -3.00
C ARG A 92 2.37 13.35 -1.56
N ARG A 93 1.65 14.05 -0.68
CA ARG A 93 1.49 13.66 0.74
C ARG A 93 0.77 12.33 0.88
N ILE A 94 -0.38 12.17 0.22
CA ILE A 94 -1.18 10.94 0.27
C ILE A 94 -0.36 9.77 -0.29
N HIS A 95 0.34 9.96 -1.40
CA HIS A 95 1.20 8.92 -1.98
C HIS A 95 2.25 8.41 -0.98
N ARG A 96 2.97 9.33 -0.31
CA ARG A 96 3.95 8.95 0.71
C ARG A 96 3.32 8.16 1.85
N THR A 97 2.19 8.64 2.38
CA THR A 97 1.48 7.95 3.46
C THR A 97 1.03 6.54 3.06
N VAL A 98 0.54 6.36 1.82
CA VAL A 98 0.13 5.04 1.31
C VAL A 98 1.34 4.11 1.19
N VAL A 99 2.44 4.57 0.59
CA VAL A 99 3.64 3.74 0.39
C VAL A 99 4.29 3.38 1.72
N GLU A 100 4.43 4.33 2.65
CA GLU A 100 4.97 4.09 3.98
C GLU A 100 4.08 3.12 4.76
N GLY A 101 2.76 3.28 4.70
CA GLY A 101 1.80 2.38 5.33
C GLY A 101 1.93 0.94 4.81
N LEU A 102 2.00 0.76 3.49
CA LEU A 102 2.20 -0.56 2.86
C LEU A 102 3.52 -1.19 3.27
N ASN A 103 4.61 -0.41 3.30
CA ASN A 103 5.92 -0.91 3.70
C ASN A 103 5.94 -1.33 5.18
N LEU A 104 5.33 -0.54 6.07
CA LEU A 104 5.19 -0.89 7.49
C LEU A 104 4.37 -2.17 7.69
N HIS A 105 3.27 -2.33 6.94
CA HIS A 105 2.46 -3.55 6.98
C HIS A 105 3.28 -4.77 6.54
N TYR A 106 4.05 -4.66 5.45
CA TYR A 106 4.91 -5.73 4.96
C TYR A 106 6.01 -6.11 5.96
N GLN A 107 6.72 -5.11 6.51
CA GLN A 107 7.76 -5.33 7.51
C GLN A 107 7.21 -6.00 8.77
N ARG A 108 6.03 -5.55 9.23
CA ARG A 108 5.35 -6.15 10.38
C ARG A 108 5.02 -7.62 10.11
N GLN A 109 4.48 -7.94 8.94
CA GLN A 109 4.14 -9.31 8.57
C GLN A 109 5.39 -10.20 8.54
N GLN A 110 6.49 -9.73 7.95
CA GLN A 110 7.76 -10.47 7.96
C GLN A 110 8.33 -10.67 9.36
N ALA A 111 8.25 -9.66 10.22
CA ALA A 111 8.69 -9.77 11.61
C ALA A 111 7.84 -10.78 12.39
N GLU A 112 6.52 -10.78 12.20
CA GLU A 112 5.61 -11.76 12.80
C GLU A 112 5.92 -13.19 12.32
N GLU A 113 6.15 -13.38 11.01
CA GLU A 113 6.57 -14.68 10.46
C GLU A 113 7.91 -15.15 11.04
N THR A 114 8.87 -14.23 11.18
CA THR A 114 10.18 -14.53 11.79
C THR A 114 10.04 -14.95 13.24
N ILE A 115 9.23 -14.22 14.03
CA ILE A 115 8.94 -14.56 15.43
C ILE A 115 8.29 -15.94 15.53
N ILE A 116 7.31 -16.24 14.67
CA ILE A 116 6.67 -17.57 14.63
C ILE A 116 7.71 -18.63 14.31
N ARG A 117 8.57 -18.39 13.31
CA ARG A 117 9.62 -19.33 12.92
C ARG A 117 10.56 -19.61 14.09
N GLN A 118 11.08 -18.57 14.75
CA GLN A 118 11.98 -18.70 15.89
C GLN A 118 11.32 -19.32 17.14
N ALA A 119 10.02 -19.10 17.34
CA ALA A 119 9.29 -19.65 18.48
C ALA A 119 8.97 -21.14 18.33
N PHE A 120 8.82 -21.65 17.10
CA PHE A 120 8.29 -22.99 16.82
C PHE A 120 9.19 -23.90 15.99
N TYR A 121 10.25 -23.39 15.36
CA TYR A 121 11.17 -24.18 14.56
C TYR A 121 12.59 -24.03 15.09
N ASP A 122 13.38 -25.09 14.92
CA ASP A 122 14.81 -25.11 15.19
C ASP A 122 15.58 -24.48 14.00
N GLU A 123 16.53 -23.59 14.27
CA GLU A 123 17.21 -22.83 13.22
C GLU A 123 18.18 -23.68 12.40
N LEU A 124 18.74 -24.75 12.98
CA LEU A 124 19.71 -25.62 12.31
C LEU A 124 19.00 -26.63 11.40
N THR A 125 17.96 -27.28 11.92
CA THR A 125 17.29 -28.39 11.23
C THR A 125 16.05 -27.98 10.45
N GLU A 126 15.55 -26.76 10.66
CA GLU A 126 14.24 -26.27 10.17
C GLU A 126 13.04 -27.12 10.62
N LEU A 127 13.24 -28.05 11.55
CA LEU A 127 12.18 -28.93 12.08
C LEU A 127 11.40 -28.23 13.19
N PRO A 128 10.14 -28.66 13.44
CA PRO A 128 9.38 -28.26 14.62
C PRO A 128 10.21 -28.46 15.89
N ASN A 129 10.43 -27.38 16.63
CA ASN A 129 11.14 -27.46 17.89
C ASN A 129 10.30 -28.20 18.95
N ARG A 130 10.91 -28.46 20.11
CA ARG A 130 10.25 -29.17 21.21
C ARG A 130 8.93 -28.51 21.65
N ARG A 131 8.83 -27.18 21.59
CA ARG A 131 7.62 -26.43 21.96
C ARG A 131 6.50 -26.71 20.96
N MET A 132 6.78 -26.70 19.66
CA MET A 132 5.81 -27.03 18.62
C MET A 132 5.38 -28.50 18.70
N LEU A 133 6.31 -29.42 18.93
CA LEU A 133 6.00 -30.84 19.15
C LEU A 133 5.03 -31.03 20.32
N GLN A 134 5.30 -30.38 21.46
CA GLN A 134 4.42 -30.45 22.64
C GLN A 134 3.03 -29.93 22.34
N ASP A 135 2.91 -28.76 21.70
CA ASP A 135 1.61 -28.18 21.34
C ASP A 135 0.80 -29.12 20.42
N ARG A 136 1.45 -29.69 19.40
CA ARG A 136 0.82 -30.67 18.51
C ARG A 136 0.38 -31.94 19.24
N LEU A 137 1.22 -32.48 20.12
CA LEU A 137 0.86 -33.65 20.92
C LEU A 137 -0.37 -33.39 21.82
N TYR A 138 -0.45 -32.23 22.46
CA TYR A 138 -1.63 -31.85 23.24
C TYR A 138 -2.91 -31.81 22.39
N GLN A 139 -2.82 -31.21 21.19
CA GLN A 139 -3.95 -31.14 20.26
C GLN A 139 -4.37 -32.54 19.77
N ASP A 140 -3.41 -33.40 19.43
CA ASP A 140 -3.66 -34.74 18.91
C ASP A 140 -4.23 -35.68 19.98
N VAL A 141 -3.74 -35.60 21.23
CA VAL A 141 -4.33 -36.34 22.36
C VAL A 141 -5.77 -35.89 22.62
N ALA A 142 -6.03 -34.59 22.61
CA ALA A 142 -7.39 -34.08 22.79
C ALA A 142 -8.33 -34.53 21.65
N ARG A 143 -7.83 -34.60 20.40
CA ARG A 143 -8.57 -35.13 19.25
C ARG A 143 -8.81 -36.64 19.41
N ALA A 144 -7.81 -37.40 19.82
CA ALA A 144 -7.90 -38.84 20.06
C ALA A 144 -9.00 -39.19 21.07
N ILE A 145 -9.03 -38.48 22.20
CA ILE A 145 -10.05 -38.64 23.25
C ILE A 145 -11.45 -38.33 22.70
N ARG A 146 -11.61 -37.23 21.94
CA ARG A 146 -12.93 -36.83 21.41
C ARG A 146 -13.50 -37.78 20.37
N HIS A 147 -12.65 -38.37 19.53
CA HIS A 147 -13.08 -39.19 18.39
C HIS A 147 -12.86 -40.69 18.59
N GLY A 148 -12.30 -41.11 19.73
CA GLY A 148 -11.99 -42.52 20.02
C GLY A 148 -10.93 -43.11 19.09
N VAL A 149 -10.01 -42.28 18.56
CA VAL A 149 -8.94 -42.73 17.66
C VAL A 149 -7.64 -42.91 18.43
N ASN A 150 -6.82 -43.90 18.02
CA ASN A 150 -5.51 -44.15 18.63
C ASN A 150 -4.42 -43.32 17.93
N GLY A 151 -3.40 -42.90 18.69
CA GLY A 151 -2.21 -42.23 18.19
C GLY A 151 -0.93 -42.94 18.64
N ALA A 152 0.18 -42.70 17.95
CA ALA A 152 1.51 -43.21 18.29
C ALA A 152 2.56 -42.10 18.14
N VAL A 153 3.62 -42.16 18.95
CA VAL A 153 4.76 -41.23 18.90
C VAL A 153 6.03 -42.05 18.75
N LEU A 154 6.87 -41.70 17.78
CA LEU A 154 8.19 -42.31 17.55
C LEU A 154 9.28 -41.33 18.03
N PHE A 155 10.23 -41.84 18.80
CA PHE A 155 11.42 -41.10 19.20
C PHE A 155 12.64 -41.76 18.54
N LEU A 156 13.45 -40.95 17.84
CA LEU A 156 14.66 -41.37 17.15
C LEU A 156 15.82 -40.55 17.72
N ASP A 157 16.94 -41.21 17.99
CA ASP A 157 18.17 -40.60 18.47
C ASP A 157 19.34 -41.05 17.60
N LEU A 158 20.34 -40.20 17.42
CA LEU A 158 21.52 -40.50 16.59
C LEU A 158 22.63 -41.09 17.46
N ASP A 159 22.89 -42.39 17.28
CA ASP A 159 23.96 -43.09 18.01
C ASP A 159 25.34 -42.48 17.71
N ASN A 160 26.19 -42.37 18.73
CA ASN A 160 27.56 -41.86 18.64
C ASN A 160 27.73 -40.42 18.09
N PHE A 161 26.68 -39.61 18.00
CA PHE A 161 26.75 -38.24 17.49
C PHE A 161 27.76 -37.35 18.24
N LYS A 162 27.89 -37.55 19.56
CA LYS A 162 28.89 -36.85 20.38
C LYS A 162 30.34 -37.12 19.93
N HIS A 163 30.66 -38.35 19.55
CA HIS A 163 32.01 -38.71 19.10
C HIS A 163 32.35 -38.03 17.76
N ILE A 164 31.35 -37.84 16.89
CA ILE A 164 31.49 -37.09 15.64
C ILE A 164 31.81 -35.62 15.96
N ASN A 165 31.04 -34.97 16.84
CA ASN A 165 31.30 -33.58 17.26
C ASN A 165 32.69 -33.41 17.90
N ASP A 166 33.10 -34.34 18.76
CA ASP A 166 34.38 -34.28 19.47
C ASP A 166 35.59 -34.55 18.54
N SER A 167 35.41 -35.34 17.47
CA SER A 167 36.49 -35.75 16.56
C SER A 167 36.62 -34.87 15.31
N LEU A 168 35.49 -34.43 14.75
CA LEU A 168 35.43 -33.70 13.46
C LEU A 168 35.01 -32.24 13.62
N GLY A 169 34.63 -31.84 14.84
CA GLY A 169 34.15 -30.49 15.13
C GLY A 169 32.63 -30.37 14.98
N HIS A 170 32.05 -29.43 15.73
CA HIS A 170 30.59 -29.24 15.82
C HIS A 170 29.96 -28.88 14.47
N SER A 171 30.68 -28.13 13.63
CA SER A 171 30.21 -27.75 12.30
C SER A 171 29.95 -28.95 11.37
N VAL A 172 30.67 -30.06 11.56
CA VAL A 172 30.47 -31.28 10.77
C VAL A 172 29.26 -32.07 11.28
N GLY A 173 28.99 -32.03 12.59
CA GLY A 173 27.76 -32.59 13.15
C GLY A 173 26.52 -31.81 12.72
N ASP A 174 26.62 -30.50 12.58
CA ASP A 174 25.52 -29.62 12.14
C ASP A 174 25.08 -29.86 10.68
N GLU A 175 25.93 -30.48 9.84
CA GLU A 175 25.65 -30.74 8.41
C GLU A 175 25.08 -32.16 8.13
N LEU A 176 25.11 -33.06 9.13
CA LEU A 176 24.68 -34.48 9.04
C LEU A 176 23.16 -34.67 9.17
#